data_AF-A0A7W4HD79-F1
#
_entry.id   AF-A0A7W4HD79-F1
#
_cell.length_a   1.000
_cell.length_b   1.000
_cell.length_c   1.000
_cell.angle_alpha   90.00
_cell.angle_beta   90.00
_cell.angle_gamma   90.00
#
_symmetry.space_group_name_H-M   'P 1'
#
loop_
_entity.id
_entity.type
_entity.pdbx_description
1 polymer ?
#
loop_
_entity_poly.entity_id
_entity_poly.type
_entity_poly.pdbx_seq_one_letter_code
_entity_poly.pdbx_strand_id
1 'polypeptide(L)'
;MSKIKTFFKRPAQAWQRIFGFLPIISFGGMALILGTLSIAPNFMNFAHAEEKPALKPSDINLSISVNEAFHKFNDVYLTSDGVEHEDQNNVTFKPTVKTNNPAGYKVYFSDVDEDTSMRSIDTTVTDSIRSATPSDFENGVPKNTADNYWYCGILQVPDTIAGEVYKTFFSTNNDLSIPARSKQKLIDEVKYVKPNDNQNNGVFCNISVNKQLAPSTYVGKMIFTTVANTNNLKPATLKDGYSAFRKIPNNRVFRSFEYTKPTPRDFSDEVKNDESIVSNIKPDYEYAGMPGPACPPTREVGSDMYNLTANNTDDEEPVLFWISTNCIDNGLSLRWWSPSGTLKLGENCSNFFSTANAPRFDNLDLSGVDLSKCKNMESIFERTDEGFKRINFGDNQFSPELNNTKKMFKGNNKLEEIRTNHDLDLTYVSESSEMFDGNTSLVGSYFNDSCIFTEYNTAKTDGSMAKTINGYFHRVDSDGRHCVAVRSE
;
A
#
# COMPACT_ATOMS: atom_id res chain seq x y z
N MET A 1 -0.81 28.04 58.51
CA MET A 1 -1.81 28.30 59.57
C MET A 1 -2.22 29.77 59.52
N SER A 2 -3.53 30.03 59.38
CA SER A 2 -4.31 31.13 60.00
C SER A 2 -3.88 32.59 59.77
N LYS A 3 -4.70 33.60 59.43
CA LYS A 3 -6.05 33.79 58.86
C LYS A 3 -6.29 35.34 58.92
N ILE A 4 -6.89 35.92 57.87
CA ILE A 4 -7.92 36.99 57.90
C ILE A 4 -7.50 38.42 58.31
N LYS A 5 -7.64 39.41 57.39
CA LYS A 5 -8.69 40.45 57.38
C LYS A 5 -8.58 41.43 56.20
N THR A 6 -9.68 41.52 55.45
CA THR A 6 -10.08 42.54 54.49
C THR A 6 -10.29 43.91 55.16
N PHE A 7 -9.99 45.02 54.46
CA PHE A 7 -10.92 46.17 54.33
C PHE A 7 -10.47 47.20 53.27
N PHE A 8 -11.48 47.79 52.63
CA PHE A 8 -11.51 48.78 51.55
C PHE A 8 -10.73 50.10 51.77
N LYS A 9 -10.30 50.74 50.66
CA LYS A 9 -10.64 52.15 50.33
C LYS A 9 -10.22 52.53 48.89
N ARG A 10 -11.19 52.94 48.06
CA ARG A 10 -10.97 53.77 46.85
C ARG A 10 -10.65 55.23 47.27
N PRO A 11 -10.07 56.05 46.39
CA PRO A 11 -10.86 57.08 45.69
C PRO A 11 -10.47 57.16 44.18
N ALA A 12 -11.39 57.15 43.22
CA ALA A 12 -12.36 58.18 42.82
C ALA A 12 -11.74 59.32 41.99
N GLN A 13 -12.47 59.67 40.90
CA GLN A 13 -12.34 60.81 39.96
C GLN A 13 -11.46 60.53 38.74
N ALA A 14 -11.93 60.60 37.49
CA ALA A 14 -12.95 61.47 36.88
C ALA A 14 -13.96 60.63 36.03
N TRP A 15 -15.29 60.81 36.09
CA TRP A 15 -16.08 61.92 35.50
C TRP A 15 -15.62 62.24 34.07
N GLN A 16 -16.43 62.28 33.02
CA GLN A 16 -17.87 62.13 32.77
C GLN A 16 -18.03 62.43 31.27
N ARG A 17 -19.15 62.01 30.66
CA ARG A 17 -19.70 62.35 29.31
C ARG A 17 -19.34 61.35 28.20
N ILE A 18 -20.26 60.73 27.46
CA ILE A 18 -21.73 60.90 27.28
C ILE A 18 -22.31 59.55 26.82
N PHE A 19 -23.41 59.13 27.44
CA PHE A 19 -24.33 58.10 26.92
C PHE A 19 -25.01 58.60 25.65
N GLY A 20 -25.12 57.77 24.63
CA GLY A 20 -26.01 58.05 23.50
C GLY A 20 -26.07 56.93 22.47
N PHE A 21 -27.13 56.13 22.57
CA PHE A 21 -27.75 55.33 21.50
C PHE A 21 -27.22 53.91 21.25
N LEU A 22 -27.88 52.96 21.93
CA LEU A 22 -28.29 51.67 21.35
C LEU A 22 -29.29 51.89 20.20
N PRO A 23 -29.27 51.01 19.18
CA PRO A 23 -30.30 49.96 19.10
C PRO A 23 -29.67 48.57 18.87
N ILE A 24 -30.01 47.55 19.67
CA ILE A 24 -31.02 46.50 19.40
C ILE A 24 -30.54 45.43 18.38
N ILE A 25 -30.38 44.22 18.92
CA ILE A 25 -30.37 42.87 18.30
C ILE A 25 -29.12 42.45 17.51
N SER A 26 -28.31 41.59 18.13
CA SER A 26 -28.12 40.22 17.62
C SER A 26 -27.45 39.35 18.70
N PHE A 27 -28.23 38.44 19.25
CA PHE A 27 -27.80 37.35 20.13
C PHE A 27 -26.90 36.39 19.34
N GLY A 28 -25.65 36.21 19.75
CA GLY A 28 -24.75 35.27 19.07
C GLY A 28 -23.44 35.03 19.80
N GLY A 29 -23.47 34.94 21.14
CA GLY A 29 -22.24 34.81 21.92
C GLY A 29 -22.48 34.35 23.35
N MET A 30 -23.08 33.17 23.52
CA MET A 30 -22.85 32.27 24.67
C MET A 30 -23.69 30.99 24.47
N ALA A 31 -23.07 29.94 23.95
CA ALA A 31 -23.47 28.54 24.16
C ALA A 31 -22.30 27.64 23.75
N LEU A 32 -21.15 27.84 24.40
CA LEU A 32 -20.15 26.80 24.52
C LEU A 32 -20.58 25.99 25.74
N ILE A 33 -20.70 24.67 25.57
CA ILE A 33 -20.93 23.62 26.59
C ILE A 33 -22.41 23.14 26.70
N LEU A 34 -22.56 21.85 26.36
CA LEU A 34 -23.67 20.90 26.59
C LEU A 34 -24.83 20.88 25.58
N GLY A 35 -24.82 19.83 24.74
CA GLY A 35 -25.90 19.45 23.84
C GLY A 35 -25.72 18.03 23.29
N THR A 36 -25.59 17.05 24.19
CA THR A 36 -25.81 15.63 23.88
C THR A 36 -27.31 15.39 23.62
N LEU A 37 -27.60 14.58 22.59
CA LEU A 37 -28.86 13.86 22.31
C LEU A 37 -30.11 14.72 22.00
N SER A 38 -30.55 14.72 20.73
CA SER A 38 -31.87 14.16 20.32
C SER A 38 -32.19 14.30 18.80
N ILE A 39 -32.22 13.14 18.12
CA ILE A 39 -33.27 12.62 17.19
C ILE A 39 -33.65 13.46 15.93
N ALA A 40 -33.11 13.02 14.77
CA ALA A 40 -33.73 12.54 13.51
C ALA A 40 -35.04 13.20 12.97
N PRO A 41 -35.30 13.29 11.63
CA PRO A 41 -35.21 12.13 10.72
C PRO A 41 -34.83 12.40 9.23
N ASN A 42 -34.71 11.29 8.50
CA ASN A 42 -35.00 11.11 7.07
C ASN A 42 -33.86 11.17 6.03
N PHE A 43 -33.66 9.97 5.45
CA PHE A 43 -33.21 9.59 4.11
C PHE A 43 -31.76 9.87 3.67
N MET A 44 -31.09 8.74 3.39
CA MET A 44 -30.12 8.46 2.32
C MET A 44 -29.51 9.66 1.61
N ASN A 45 -28.19 9.79 1.68
CA ASN A 45 -27.37 10.29 0.56
C ASN A 45 -25.97 9.70 0.68
N PHE A 46 -25.71 8.63 -0.07
CA PHE A 46 -24.36 8.35 -0.54
C PHE A 46 -24.00 9.47 -1.51
N ALA A 47 -23.21 10.44 -1.05
CA ALA A 47 -22.58 11.39 -1.96
C ALA A 47 -21.47 10.65 -2.71
N HIS A 48 -21.80 10.10 -3.88
CA HIS A 48 -20.86 10.01 -4.98
C HIS A 48 -20.52 11.43 -5.42
N ALA A 49 -19.24 11.80 -5.33
CA ALA A 49 -18.69 12.90 -6.08
C ALA A 49 -17.38 12.41 -6.70
N GLU A 50 -17.46 11.98 -7.96
CA GLU A 50 -16.33 12.03 -8.88
C GLU A 50 -16.02 13.50 -9.16
N GLU A 51 -15.02 14.03 -8.48
CA GLU A 51 -13.88 14.63 -9.18
C GLU A 51 -12.68 13.78 -8.77
N LYS A 52 -11.72 13.54 -9.66
CA LYS A 52 -10.48 12.82 -9.35
C LYS A 52 -9.37 13.82 -9.00
N PRO A 53 -9.33 14.45 -7.80
CA PRO A 53 -8.05 14.90 -7.29
C PRO A 53 -7.23 13.65 -6.94
N ALA A 54 -5.94 13.69 -7.21
CA ALA A 54 -5.02 12.68 -6.69
C ALA A 54 -5.16 12.65 -5.16
N LEU A 55 -5.35 11.45 -4.60
CA LEU A 55 -5.36 11.24 -3.15
C LEU A 55 -4.06 11.80 -2.57
N LYS A 56 -4.15 12.57 -1.48
CA LYS A 56 -3.01 13.03 -0.67
C LYS A 56 -2.53 11.89 0.24
N PRO A 57 -1.25 11.81 0.62
CA PRO A 57 -0.73 10.70 1.42
C PRO A 57 -1.62 10.40 2.63
N SER A 58 -2.01 9.13 2.77
CA SER A 58 -2.93 8.62 3.81
C SER A 58 -4.43 8.84 3.57
N ASP A 59 -4.86 9.37 2.43
CA ASP A 59 -6.28 9.45 2.10
C ASP A 59 -6.88 8.05 1.88
N ILE A 60 -8.12 7.87 2.36
CA ILE A 60 -8.90 6.65 2.24
C ILE A 60 -10.31 6.98 1.79
N ASN A 61 -10.75 6.31 0.74
CA ASN A 61 -12.14 6.31 0.31
C ASN A 61 -12.72 4.91 0.45
N LEU A 62 -13.77 4.79 1.26
CA LEU A 62 -14.61 3.60 1.34
C LEU A 62 -15.86 3.82 0.50
N SER A 63 -16.15 2.88 -0.38
CA SER A 63 -17.44 2.74 -1.06
C SER A 63 -18.00 1.36 -0.76
N ILE A 64 -19.32 1.21 -0.75
CA ILE A 64 -19.97 -0.07 -0.44
C ILE A 64 -20.97 -0.32 -1.54
N SER A 65 -20.88 -1.49 -2.17
CA SER A 65 -21.96 -1.99 -3.00
C SER A 65 -22.84 -2.91 -2.17
N VAL A 66 -24.13 -2.61 -2.17
CA VAL A 66 -25.18 -3.47 -1.62
C VAL A 66 -25.95 -3.97 -2.84
N ASN A 67 -26.16 -5.28 -2.94
CA ASN A 67 -27.11 -5.79 -3.92
C ASN A 67 -28.52 -5.47 -3.37
N GLU A 68 -28.96 -4.22 -3.56
CA GLU A 68 -30.28 -3.72 -3.16
C GLU A 68 -31.36 -4.33 -4.08
N ALA A 69 -31.68 -5.58 -3.84
CA ALA A 69 -33.07 -6.01 -3.95
C ALA A 69 -33.59 -6.04 -2.52
N PHE A 70 -34.56 -5.19 -2.19
CA PHE A 70 -35.27 -5.21 -0.91
C PHE A 70 -35.85 -6.61 -0.69
N HIS A 71 -35.12 -7.47 0.01
CA HIS A 71 -35.57 -8.81 0.34
C HIS A 71 -36.39 -8.72 1.63
N LYS A 72 -37.70 -8.76 1.46
CA LYS A 72 -38.63 -9.19 2.49
C LYS A 72 -38.15 -10.58 2.93
N PHE A 73 -37.86 -10.80 4.22
CA PHE A 73 -38.02 -12.16 4.71
C PHE A 73 -39.48 -12.49 4.43
N ASN A 74 -39.73 -13.40 3.49
CA ASN A 74 -41.09 -13.82 3.19
C ASN A 74 -41.77 -14.16 4.51
N ASP A 75 -43.05 -13.79 4.63
CA ASP A 75 -43.84 -14.01 5.84
C ASP A 75 -43.63 -15.47 6.26
N VAL A 76 -42.92 -15.68 7.37
CA VAL A 76 -42.59 -17.02 7.87
C VAL A 76 -43.87 -17.59 8.47
N TYR A 77 -44.71 -18.15 7.60
CA TYR A 77 -45.75 -19.06 8.01
C TYR A 77 -45.10 -20.41 8.25
N LEU A 78 -44.70 -20.69 9.48
CA LEU A 78 -44.83 -22.06 9.97
C LEU A 78 -46.33 -22.32 10.16
N THR A 79 -47.09 -22.34 9.06
CA THR A 79 -48.39 -23.00 9.09
C THR A 79 -48.08 -24.47 9.32
N SER A 80 -48.84 -25.09 10.23
CA SER A 80 -48.84 -26.51 10.58
C SER A 80 -48.97 -27.50 9.40
N ASP A 81 -48.94 -27.01 8.16
CA ASP A 81 -49.56 -27.63 6.99
C ASP A 81 -48.54 -27.91 5.86
N GLY A 82 -47.23 -27.88 6.13
CA GLY A 82 -46.23 -28.46 5.21
C GLY A 82 -46.08 -27.78 3.85
N VAL A 83 -46.25 -26.45 3.79
CA VAL A 83 -45.94 -25.67 2.58
C VAL A 83 -44.42 -25.50 2.45
N GLU A 84 -43.90 -25.78 1.26
CA GLU A 84 -42.48 -25.61 0.90
C GLU A 84 -42.01 -24.19 1.23
N HIS A 85 -40.86 -24.10 1.91
CA HIS A 85 -40.20 -22.83 2.20
C HIS A 85 -39.66 -22.23 0.88
N GLU A 86 -39.97 -20.96 0.59
CA GLU A 86 -39.16 -20.21 -0.39
C GLU A 86 -37.72 -20.13 0.12
N ASP A 87 -36.74 -20.37 -0.76
CA ASP A 87 -35.33 -20.33 -0.42
C ASP A 87 -34.97 -18.99 0.25
N GLN A 88 -34.40 -19.07 1.46
CA GLN A 88 -33.93 -17.88 2.17
C GLN A 88 -32.73 -17.30 1.45
N ASN A 89 -32.92 -16.14 0.81
CA ASN A 89 -31.85 -15.46 0.10
C ASN A 89 -30.87 -14.82 1.09
N ASN A 90 -29.60 -15.18 0.93
CA ASN A 90 -28.49 -14.55 1.63
C ASN A 90 -28.29 -13.10 1.18
N VAL A 91 -27.58 -12.31 2.00
CA VAL A 91 -27.19 -10.93 1.67
C VAL A 91 -25.68 -10.81 1.68
N THR A 92 -25.13 -10.11 0.69
CA THR A 92 -23.69 -9.85 0.60
C THR A 92 -23.39 -8.35 0.58
N PHE A 93 -22.36 -7.96 1.32
CA PHE A 93 -21.85 -6.60 1.37
C PHE A 93 -20.42 -6.60 0.88
N LYS A 94 -20.12 -5.78 -0.14
CA LYS A 94 -18.81 -5.74 -0.78
C LYS A 94 -18.24 -4.33 -0.65
N PRO A 95 -17.45 -4.05 0.40
CA PRO A 95 -16.75 -2.79 0.51
C PRO A 95 -15.69 -2.72 -0.59
N THR A 96 -15.41 -1.51 -1.06
CA THR A 96 -14.29 -1.22 -1.95
C THR A 96 -13.53 -0.07 -1.33
N VAL A 97 -12.26 -0.32 -0.99
CA VAL A 97 -11.38 0.67 -0.37
C VAL A 97 -10.35 1.12 -1.39
N LYS A 98 -10.25 2.42 -1.59
CA LYS A 98 -9.14 3.06 -2.31
C LYS A 98 -8.29 3.82 -1.31
N THR A 99 -7.01 3.54 -1.28
CA THR A 99 -6.04 4.30 -0.49
C THR A 99 -4.74 4.45 -1.24
N ASN A 100 -4.05 5.54 -0.97
CA ASN A 100 -2.65 5.73 -1.35
C ASN A 100 -1.71 5.59 -0.15
N ASN A 101 -2.22 5.16 1.01
CA ASN A 101 -1.39 4.85 2.16
C ASN A 101 -0.57 3.59 1.87
N PRO A 102 0.76 3.67 1.78
CA PRO A 102 1.58 2.51 1.45
C PRO A 102 1.64 1.48 2.58
N ALA A 103 1.30 1.87 3.82
CA ALA A 103 1.14 0.95 4.95
C ALA A 103 -0.18 0.17 4.93
N GLY A 104 -1.10 0.52 4.02
CA GLY A 104 -2.38 -0.13 3.82
C GLY A 104 -3.50 0.34 4.77
N TYR A 105 -4.46 -0.54 5.02
CA TYR A 105 -5.71 -0.22 5.73
C TYR A 105 -6.32 -1.44 6.43
N LYS A 106 -7.29 -1.18 7.30
CA LYS A 106 -8.17 -2.17 7.94
C LYS A 106 -9.63 -1.82 7.70
N VAL A 107 -10.46 -2.84 7.51
CA VAL A 107 -11.93 -2.70 7.43
C VAL A 107 -12.54 -3.51 8.55
N TYR A 108 -13.33 -2.82 9.36
CA TYR A 108 -14.10 -3.39 10.45
C TYR A 108 -15.59 -3.41 10.11
N PHE A 109 -16.28 -4.37 10.70
CA PHE A 109 -17.70 -4.60 10.57
C PHE A 109 -18.31 -4.72 11.97
N SER A 110 -19.48 -4.12 12.17
CA SER A 110 -20.32 -4.29 13.37
C SER A 110 -21.76 -3.91 13.10
N ASP A 111 -22.62 -4.16 14.07
CA ASP A 111 -23.90 -3.46 14.16
C ASP A 111 -23.68 -1.94 14.35
N VAL A 112 -24.65 -1.13 13.90
CA VAL A 112 -24.66 0.34 14.05
C VAL A 112 -24.81 0.73 15.53
N ASP A 113 -25.48 -0.10 16.32
CA ASP A 113 -25.60 0.05 17.75
C ASP A 113 -25.04 -1.19 18.49
N GLU A 114 -25.45 -1.38 19.75
CA GLU A 114 -24.96 -2.51 20.57
C GLU A 114 -25.95 -3.69 20.58
N ASP A 115 -27.16 -3.51 20.02
CA ASP A 115 -28.19 -4.53 19.90
C ASP A 115 -28.06 -5.28 18.57
N THR A 116 -27.41 -6.43 18.66
CA THR A 116 -27.10 -7.27 17.50
C THR A 116 -28.29 -8.12 17.04
N SER A 117 -29.51 -7.84 17.50
CA SER A 117 -30.72 -8.57 17.12
C SER A 117 -31.47 -7.88 16.00
N MET A 118 -32.04 -8.64 15.06
CA MET A 118 -32.96 -8.06 14.08
C MET A 118 -34.32 -7.85 14.72
N ARG A 119 -34.91 -6.67 14.47
CA ARG A 119 -36.22 -6.28 14.99
C ARG A 119 -37.19 -5.98 13.86
N SER A 120 -38.45 -6.24 14.12
CA SER A 120 -39.55 -5.86 13.23
C SER A 120 -39.58 -4.34 13.02
N ILE A 121 -39.83 -3.91 11.77
CA ILE A 121 -40.15 -2.49 11.48
C ILE A 121 -41.53 -2.10 11.99
N ASP A 122 -42.43 -3.07 12.15
CA ASP A 122 -43.71 -2.89 12.83
C ASP A 122 -43.48 -2.92 14.35
N THR A 123 -43.71 -1.78 14.99
CA THR A 123 -43.52 -1.58 16.43
C THR A 123 -44.48 -2.40 17.30
N THR A 124 -45.54 -2.96 16.73
CA THR A 124 -46.50 -3.81 17.45
C THR A 124 -46.02 -5.26 17.57
N VAL A 125 -45.06 -5.68 16.71
CA VAL A 125 -44.45 -7.00 16.74
C VAL A 125 -43.23 -6.98 17.65
N THR A 126 -43.28 -7.78 18.72
CA THR A 126 -42.20 -7.88 19.72
C THR A 126 -41.20 -8.99 19.44
N ASP A 127 -41.45 -9.81 18.42
CA ASP A 127 -40.55 -10.88 18.03
C ASP A 127 -39.20 -10.34 17.57
N SER A 128 -38.16 -11.14 17.75
CA SER A 128 -36.79 -10.78 17.39
C SER A 128 -36.02 -12.00 16.89
N ILE A 129 -35.09 -11.76 15.98
CA ILE A 129 -34.12 -12.76 15.54
C ILE A 129 -32.79 -12.40 16.20
N ARG A 130 -32.32 -13.23 17.12
CA ARG A 130 -31.10 -12.94 17.88
C ARG A 130 -29.85 -13.13 17.02
N SER A 131 -28.77 -12.45 17.35
CA SER A 131 -27.45 -12.79 16.82
C SER A 131 -27.10 -14.26 17.14
N ALA A 132 -26.44 -14.93 16.20
CA ALA A 132 -25.95 -16.27 16.40
C ALA A 132 -24.84 -16.34 17.44
N THR A 133 -24.64 -17.53 17.98
CA THR A 133 -23.62 -17.88 18.96
C THR A 133 -22.81 -19.07 18.45
N PRO A 134 -21.58 -19.29 18.96
CA PRO A 134 -20.77 -20.43 18.51
C PRO A 134 -21.45 -21.80 18.67
N SER A 135 -22.37 -21.95 19.64
CA SER A 135 -23.14 -23.18 19.85
C SER A 135 -24.18 -23.45 18.77
N ASP A 136 -24.54 -22.45 17.96
CA ASP A 136 -25.49 -22.60 16.87
C ASP A 136 -24.89 -23.33 15.66
N PHE A 137 -23.56 -23.53 15.64
CA PHE A 137 -22.83 -24.10 14.51
C PHE A 137 -22.08 -25.39 14.85
N GLU A 138 -21.87 -26.20 13.82
CA GLU A 138 -20.88 -27.27 13.79
C GLU A 138 -20.00 -27.11 12.56
N ASN A 139 -18.71 -26.90 12.79
CA ASN A 139 -17.72 -26.59 11.76
C ASN A 139 -18.12 -25.45 10.83
N GLY A 140 -18.85 -24.42 11.30
CA GLY A 140 -19.34 -23.30 10.49
C GLY A 140 -20.61 -23.60 9.69
N VAL A 141 -21.32 -24.68 10.00
CA VAL A 141 -22.65 -25.00 9.43
C VAL A 141 -23.72 -24.85 10.51
N PRO A 142 -24.84 -24.15 10.24
CA PRO A 142 -25.97 -24.06 11.16
C PRO A 142 -26.45 -25.45 11.62
N LYS A 143 -26.58 -25.66 12.92
CA LYS A 143 -27.10 -26.91 13.52
C LYS A 143 -28.23 -26.71 14.52
N ASN A 144 -28.37 -25.51 15.09
CA ASN A 144 -29.41 -25.25 16.06
C ASN A 144 -30.76 -25.14 15.36
N THR A 145 -31.72 -25.94 15.83
CA THR A 145 -33.10 -26.02 15.34
C THR A 145 -34.14 -25.55 16.36
N ALA A 146 -33.73 -24.97 17.48
CA ALA A 146 -34.62 -24.53 18.56
C ALA A 146 -34.99 -23.03 18.47
N ASP A 147 -34.12 -22.21 17.88
CA ASP A 147 -34.23 -20.75 17.88
C ASP A 147 -34.12 -20.16 16.48
N ASN A 148 -34.55 -18.90 16.33
CA ASN A 148 -34.27 -18.08 15.16
C ASN A 148 -33.01 -17.24 15.40
N TYR A 149 -32.07 -17.30 14.47
CA TYR A 149 -30.84 -16.53 14.56
C TYR A 149 -30.35 -16.05 13.19
N TRP A 150 -29.58 -14.98 13.20
CA TRP A 150 -28.90 -14.46 12.02
C TRP A 150 -27.40 -14.39 12.27
N TYR A 151 -26.64 -14.52 11.20
CA TYR A 151 -25.19 -14.68 11.28
C TYR A 151 -24.51 -14.08 10.05
N CYS A 152 -23.26 -13.65 10.23
CA CYS A 152 -22.45 -13.11 9.15
C CYS A 152 -21.00 -13.63 9.22
N GLY A 153 -20.46 -14.03 8.07
CA GLY A 153 -19.07 -14.45 7.89
C GLY A 153 -18.30 -13.58 6.91
N ILE A 154 -16.98 -13.71 6.94
CA ILE A 154 -16.08 -13.01 6.02
C ILE A 154 -16.21 -13.63 4.63
N LEU A 155 -16.48 -12.79 3.63
CA LEU A 155 -16.65 -13.20 2.25
C LEU A 155 -15.41 -12.81 1.44
N GLN A 156 -14.74 -13.77 0.84
CA GLN A 156 -13.71 -13.50 -0.16
C GLN A 156 -14.36 -13.11 -1.48
N VAL A 157 -13.97 -11.95 -2.02
CA VAL A 157 -14.49 -11.44 -3.29
C VAL A 157 -13.36 -11.52 -4.33
N PRO A 158 -13.38 -12.49 -5.25
CA PRO A 158 -12.41 -12.56 -6.34
C PRO A 158 -12.62 -11.41 -7.33
N ASP A 159 -11.60 -11.15 -8.15
CA ASP A 159 -11.66 -10.10 -9.17
C ASP A 159 -12.73 -10.33 -10.24
N THR A 160 -12.92 -11.60 -10.60
CA THR A 160 -14.00 -12.04 -11.48
C THR A 160 -14.93 -12.93 -10.69
N ILE A 161 -16.17 -12.47 -10.51
CA ILE A 161 -17.23 -13.23 -9.85
C ILE A 161 -17.94 -14.07 -10.90
N ALA A 162 -18.00 -15.38 -10.71
CA ALA A 162 -18.78 -16.29 -11.53
C ALA A 162 -19.63 -17.21 -10.62
N GLY A 163 -20.95 -17.09 -10.68
CA GLY A 163 -21.84 -17.96 -9.92
C GLY A 163 -22.13 -17.51 -8.48
N GLU A 164 -22.45 -18.49 -7.63
CA GLU A 164 -23.00 -18.27 -6.29
C GLU A 164 -21.93 -18.25 -5.19
N VAL A 165 -22.33 -17.80 -3.99
CA VAL A 165 -21.50 -17.86 -2.80
C VAL A 165 -21.58 -19.26 -2.20
N TYR A 166 -20.44 -19.84 -1.86
CA TYR A 166 -20.38 -21.07 -1.08
C TYR A 166 -19.44 -20.90 0.10
N LYS A 167 -19.61 -21.79 1.09
CA LYS A 167 -18.74 -21.84 2.25
C LYS A 167 -17.38 -22.39 1.85
N THR A 168 -16.30 -21.75 2.28
CA THR A 168 -14.95 -22.22 1.95
C THR A 168 -14.72 -23.61 2.55
N PHE A 169 -14.10 -24.51 1.78
CA PHE A 169 -13.87 -25.90 2.20
C PHE A 169 -13.08 -26.01 3.51
N PHE A 170 -12.23 -25.02 3.79
CA PHE A 170 -11.35 -24.99 4.96
C PHE A 170 -11.92 -24.21 6.15
N SER A 171 -13.04 -23.50 6.02
CA SER A 171 -13.61 -22.78 7.16
C SER A 171 -14.35 -23.71 8.11
N THR A 172 -13.84 -23.78 9.33
CA THR A 172 -14.47 -24.42 10.50
C THR A 172 -14.94 -23.39 11.53
N ASN A 173 -15.01 -22.12 11.14
CA ASN A 173 -15.32 -21.02 12.03
C ASN A 173 -16.77 -21.07 12.51
N ASN A 174 -16.97 -21.25 13.82
CA ASN A 174 -18.29 -21.20 14.44
C ASN A 174 -18.65 -19.79 14.96
N ASP A 175 -17.69 -18.85 15.00
CA ASP A 175 -17.95 -17.48 15.45
C ASP A 175 -18.39 -16.60 14.28
N LEU A 176 -19.64 -16.82 13.87
CA LEU A 176 -20.36 -16.06 12.86
C LEU A 176 -21.38 -15.09 13.50
N SER A 177 -21.18 -14.79 14.78
CA SER A 177 -22.01 -13.84 15.52
C SER A 177 -21.89 -12.44 14.91
N ILE A 178 -22.97 -11.68 14.99
CA ILE A 178 -22.97 -10.26 14.62
C ILE A 178 -22.23 -9.49 15.71
N PRO A 179 -21.14 -8.79 15.37
CA PRO A 179 -20.33 -8.05 16.34
C PRO A 179 -21.05 -6.78 16.77
N ALA A 180 -21.10 -6.53 18.07
CA ALA A 180 -21.58 -5.27 18.61
C ALA A 180 -20.61 -4.12 18.28
N ARG A 181 -21.08 -2.88 18.24
CA ARG A 181 -20.24 -1.72 17.91
C ARG A 181 -19.01 -1.56 18.81
N SER A 182 -19.11 -1.92 20.09
CA SER A 182 -18.00 -1.92 21.04
C SER A 182 -16.94 -3.02 20.78
N LYS A 183 -17.27 -4.03 19.96
CA LYS A 183 -16.43 -5.20 19.65
C LYS A 183 -16.48 -5.54 18.15
N GLN A 184 -16.06 -4.58 17.33
CA GLN A 184 -16.07 -4.72 15.87
C GLN A 184 -15.19 -5.88 15.40
N LYS A 185 -15.61 -6.57 14.34
CA LYS A 185 -14.87 -7.66 13.71
C LYS A 185 -14.04 -7.12 12.55
N LEU A 186 -12.75 -7.44 12.51
CA LEU A 186 -11.88 -7.17 11.37
C LEU A 186 -12.26 -8.13 10.23
N ILE A 187 -12.60 -7.58 9.06
CA ILE A 187 -13.05 -8.38 7.90
C ILE A 187 -12.10 -8.29 6.71
N ASP A 188 -11.36 -7.19 6.58
CA ASP A 188 -10.37 -6.98 5.53
C ASP A 188 -9.18 -6.24 6.13
N GLU A 189 -7.98 -6.58 5.69
CA GLU A 189 -6.75 -5.91 6.08
C GLU A 189 -5.79 -5.99 4.90
N VAL A 190 -5.19 -4.86 4.59
CA VAL A 190 -4.04 -4.77 3.69
C VAL A 190 -2.93 -4.15 4.49
N LYS A 191 -1.79 -4.82 4.55
CA LYS A 191 -0.56 -4.27 5.13
C LYS A 191 0.19 -3.55 4.01
N TYR A 192 1.38 -4.01 3.65
CA TYR A 192 2.18 -3.36 2.61
C TYR A 192 1.82 -3.81 1.19
N VAL A 193 1.41 -5.07 1.04
CA VAL A 193 1.12 -5.66 -0.27
C VAL A 193 -0.06 -6.64 -0.19
N LYS A 194 -0.76 -6.82 -1.31
CA LYS A 194 -1.82 -7.83 -1.47
C LYS A 194 -1.26 -9.04 -2.22
N PRO A 195 -1.37 -10.26 -1.66
CA PRO A 195 -0.82 -11.47 -2.28
C PRO A 195 -1.74 -12.08 -3.33
N ASN A 196 -2.98 -11.61 -3.46
CA ASN A 196 -3.97 -12.09 -4.40
C ASN A 196 -4.56 -10.90 -5.18
N ASP A 197 -5.10 -11.20 -6.37
CA ASP A 197 -5.69 -10.19 -7.23
C ASP A 197 -7.03 -9.70 -6.66
N ASN A 198 -7.67 -10.52 -5.82
CA ASN A 198 -8.97 -10.29 -5.21
C ASN A 198 -9.28 -8.85 -4.79
N GLN A 199 -10.56 -8.50 -4.95
CA GLN A 199 -11.17 -7.35 -4.33
C GLN A 199 -11.07 -7.46 -2.79
N ASN A 200 -11.38 -6.36 -2.12
CA ASN A 200 -11.57 -6.33 -0.67
C ASN A 200 -12.48 -7.47 -0.20
N ASN A 201 -12.14 -8.09 0.94
CA ASN A 201 -13.07 -8.97 1.60
C ASN A 201 -14.37 -8.23 1.96
N GLY A 202 -15.48 -8.93 1.80
CA GLY A 202 -16.81 -8.48 2.17
C GLY A 202 -17.39 -9.27 3.33
N VAL A 203 -18.71 -9.18 3.46
CA VAL A 203 -19.49 -9.90 4.47
C VAL A 203 -20.64 -10.63 3.78
N PHE A 204 -20.81 -11.91 4.12
CA PHE A 204 -21.97 -12.71 3.76
C PHE A 204 -22.82 -12.89 5.01
N CYS A 205 -24.12 -12.56 4.92
CA CYS A 205 -25.07 -12.68 6.01
C CYS A 205 -26.22 -13.60 5.62
N ASN A 206 -26.69 -14.41 6.56
CA ASN A 206 -27.85 -15.29 6.38
C ASN A 206 -28.61 -15.47 7.69
N ILE A 207 -29.79 -16.08 7.60
CA ILE A 207 -30.68 -16.37 8.72
C ILE A 207 -30.92 -17.87 8.83
N SER A 208 -31.28 -18.31 10.03
CA SER A 208 -31.84 -19.63 10.28
C SER A 208 -33.13 -19.43 11.07
N VAL A 209 -34.24 -19.89 10.49
CA VAL A 209 -35.57 -19.74 11.09
C VAL A 209 -36.11 -21.12 11.42
N ASN A 210 -36.18 -21.41 12.70
CA ASN A 210 -36.60 -22.70 13.24
C ASN A 210 -37.84 -22.59 14.15
N LYS A 211 -38.25 -21.36 14.47
CA LYS A 211 -39.41 -21.02 15.31
C LYS A 211 -40.30 -20.02 14.59
N GLN A 212 -41.60 -20.10 14.85
CA GLN A 212 -42.58 -19.21 14.23
C GLN A 212 -42.34 -17.76 14.65
N LEU A 213 -42.47 -16.85 13.69
CA LEU A 213 -42.39 -15.41 13.87
C LEU A 213 -43.70 -14.77 13.41
N ALA A 214 -44.07 -13.66 14.04
CA ALA A 214 -45.14 -12.81 13.53
C ALA A 214 -44.75 -12.28 12.13
N PRO A 215 -45.71 -12.22 11.18
CA PRO A 215 -45.48 -11.64 9.87
C PRO A 215 -45.05 -10.18 9.98
N SER A 216 -43.80 -9.90 9.60
CA SER A 216 -43.22 -8.55 9.56
C SER A 216 -41.90 -8.55 8.78
N THR A 217 -41.39 -7.36 8.48
CA THR A 217 -40.02 -7.19 7.99
C THR A 217 -39.07 -6.98 9.17
N TYR A 218 -38.14 -7.91 9.36
CA TYR A 218 -37.09 -7.82 10.39
C TYR A 218 -35.84 -7.19 9.80
N VAL A 219 -35.29 -6.18 10.47
CA VAL A 219 -34.13 -5.41 10.01
C VAL A 219 -33.06 -5.36 11.09
N GLY A 220 -31.81 -5.55 10.67
CA GLY A 220 -30.59 -5.21 11.43
C GLY A 220 -29.82 -4.13 10.67
N LYS A 221 -29.04 -3.30 11.37
CA LYS A 221 -28.30 -2.20 10.75
C LYS A 221 -26.81 -2.40 10.97
N MET A 222 -26.04 -2.42 9.90
CA MET A 222 -24.60 -2.67 9.98
C MET A 222 -23.79 -1.45 9.56
N ILE A 223 -22.61 -1.30 10.17
CA ILE A 223 -21.64 -0.26 9.84
C ILE A 223 -20.31 -0.90 9.44
N PHE A 224 -19.70 -0.31 8.42
CA PHE A 224 -18.34 -0.62 7.99
C PHE A 224 -17.45 0.58 8.30
N THR A 225 -16.34 0.32 8.98
CA THR A 225 -15.37 1.36 9.34
C THR A 225 -14.04 1.03 8.69
N THR A 226 -13.46 1.98 7.95
CA THR A 226 -12.11 1.83 7.40
C THR A 226 -11.13 2.70 8.15
N VAL A 227 -9.97 2.16 8.48
CA VAL A 227 -8.90 2.85 9.21
C VAL A 227 -7.59 2.69 8.43
N ALA A 228 -6.84 3.79 8.28
CA ALA A 228 -5.48 3.75 7.74
C ALA A 228 -4.55 3.04 8.72
N ASN A 229 -3.67 2.19 8.20
CA ASN A 229 -2.55 1.72 9.02
C ASN A 229 -1.58 2.88 9.26
N THR A 230 -1.26 3.15 10.52
CA THR A 230 -0.30 4.19 10.91
C THR A 230 1.05 3.54 11.22
N ASN A 231 1.87 3.34 10.19
CA ASN A 231 3.24 2.86 10.38
C ASN A 231 4.20 4.01 10.06
N ASN A 232 4.90 4.52 11.08
CA ASN A 232 5.90 5.58 10.94
C ASN A 232 7.28 5.01 10.58
N LEU A 233 7.32 4.01 9.68
CA LEU A 233 8.59 3.41 9.27
C LEU A 233 9.35 4.38 8.38
N LYS A 234 10.67 4.42 8.55
CA LYS A 234 11.56 5.18 7.68
C LYS A 234 11.95 4.34 6.46
N PRO A 235 12.27 4.96 5.31
CA PRO A 235 12.84 4.22 4.19
C PRO A 235 14.07 3.44 4.62
N ALA A 236 14.17 2.19 4.17
CA ALA A 236 15.26 1.29 4.54
C ALA A 236 16.61 1.80 4.04
N THR A 237 17.67 1.60 4.83
CA THR A 237 19.03 2.02 4.48
C THR A 237 19.93 0.81 4.26
N LEU A 238 20.35 0.59 3.02
CA LEU A 238 21.29 -0.47 2.66
C LEU A 238 22.73 0.01 2.85
N LYS A 239 23.51 -0.77 3.61
CA LYS A 239 24.89 -0.42 3.98
C LYS A 239 25.93 -1.05 3.07
N ASP A 240 25.63 -2.21 2.48
CA ASP A 240 26.55 -2.92 1.58
C ASP A 240 25.78 -3.79 0.58
N GLY A 241 26.36 -3.95 -0.61
CA GLY A 241 25.75 -4.72 -1.69
C GLY A 241 25.71 -6.22 -1.42
N TYR A 242 26.74 -6.78 -0.76
CA TYR A 242 26.81 -8.21 -0.48
C TYR A 242 25.59 -8.67 0.32
N SER A 243 25.25 -7.95 1.41
CA SER A 243 24.09 -8.24 2.23
C SER A 243 22.77 -8.11 1.45
N ALA A 244 22.67 -7.15 0.53
CA ALA A 244 21.50 -6.94 -0.31
C ALA A 244 21.28 -8.08 -1.32
N PHE A 245 22.36 -8.57 -1.93
CA PHE A 245 22.31 -9.53 -3.04
C PHE A 245 22.70 -10.97 -2.68
N ARG A 246 23.10 -11.28 -1.43
CA ARG A 246 23.57 -12.62 -1.02
C ARG A 246 22.57 -13.77 -1.26
N LYS A 247 21.27 -13.47 -1.30
CA LYS A 247 20.22 -14.47 -1.58
C LYS A 247 20.04 -14.70 -3.09
N ILE A 248 20.66 -13.89 -3.93
CA ILE A 248 20.61 -14.01 -5.39
C ILE A 248 21.71 -14.98 -5.86
N PRO A 249 21.41 -15.96 -6.72
CA PRO A 249 22.43 -16.88 -7.22
C PRO A 249 23.54 -16.17 -8.02
N ASN A 250 24.79 -16.40 -7.62
CA ASN A 250 25.98 -15.71 -8.17
C ASN A 250 26.26 -15.97 -9.66
N ASN A 251 25.65 -16.99 -10.28
CA ASN A 251 25.88 -17.35 -11.68
C ASN A 251 24.82 -16.78 -12.64
N ARG A 252 23.93 -15.90 -12.16
CA ARG A 252 22.86 -15.32 -12.99
C ARG A 252 23.29 -13.95 -13.53
N VAL A 253 22.88 -13.71 -14.78
CA VAL A 253 22.96 -12.41 -15.44
C VAL A 253 21.54 -11.89 -15.60
N PHE A 254 21.32 -10.65 -15.19
CA PHE A 254 20.01 -10.00 -15.23
C PHE A 254 19.99 -8.95 -16.32
N ARG A 255 18.87 -8.84 -17.02
CA ARG A 255 18.63 -7.78 -18.00
C ARG A 255 18.49 -6.43 -17.33
N SER A 256 17.82 -6.39 -16.18
CA SER A 256 17.61 -5.15 -15.42
C SER A 256 17.66 -5.37 -13.92
N PHE A 257 18.01 -4.30 -13.21
CA PHE A 257 17.64 -4.06 -11.82
C PHE A 257 16.76 -2.81 -11.77
N GLU A 258 15.51 -2.93 -11.31
CA GLU A 258 14.56 -1.82 -11.37
C GLU A 258 13.43 -1.93 -10.33
N TYR A 259 12.84 -0.78 -9.98
CA TYR A 259 11.68 -0.72 -9.10
C TYR A 259 10.44 -1.24 -9.83
N THR A 260 9.66 -2.11 -9.20
CA THR A 260 8.27 -2.34 -9.66
C THR A 260 7.38 -2.74 -8.49
N LYS A 261 6.06 -2.57 -8.60
CA LYS A 261 5.13 -3.05 -7.57
C LYS A 261 4.91 -4.56 -7.74
N PRO A 262 5.06 -5.38 -6.69
CA PRO A 262 4.86 -6.82 -6.81
C PRO A 262 3.40 -7.14 -7.11
N THR A 263 3.21 -8.18 -7.92
CA THR A 263 1.93 -8.79 -8.24
C THR A 263 1.77 -10.11 -7.47
N PRO A 264 0.55 -10.64 -7.32
CA PRO A 264 0.27 -11.95 -6.72
C PRO A 264 1.18 -13.10 -7.18
N ARG A 265 1.63 -13.05 -8.43
CA ARG A 265 2.50 -14.08 -9.04
C ARG A 265 3.96 -13.99 -8.59
N ASP A 266 4.39 -12.84 -8.10
CA ASP A 266 5.77 -12.61 -7.68
C ASP A 266 6.03 -13.18 -6.26
N PHE A 267 5.00 -13.37 -5.44
CA PHE A 267 5.14 -13.72 -4.03
C PHE A 267 5.61 -15.16 -3.80
N SER A 268 6.64 -15.29 -2.98
CA SER A 268 7.11 -16.55 -2.41
C SER A 268 6.26 -16.99 -1.23
N ASP A 269 6.37 -18.26 -0.87
CA ASP A 269 5.74 -18.79 0.33
C ASP A 269 6.29 -18.12 1.61
N GLU A 270 7.56 -17.69 1.62
CA GLU A 270 8.14 -16.90 2.71
C GLU A 270 7.35 -15.61 2.91
N VAL A 271 7.11 -14.84 1.84
CA VAL A 271 6.40 -13.55 1.95
C VAL A 271 4.89 -13.72 2.16
N LYS A 272 4.26 -14.74 1.56
CA LYS A 272 2.83 -15.03 1.77
C LYS A 272 2.51 -15.36 3.23
N ASN A 273 3.45 -16.00 3.92
CA ASN A 273 3.31 -16.38 5.32
C ASN A 273 3.84 -15.31 6.30
N ASP A 274 4.45 -14.23 5.81
CA ASP A 274 4.93 -13.14 6.65
C ASP A 274 3.78 -12.18 7.01
N GLU A 275 3.25 -12.35 8.23
CA GLU A 275 2.18 -11.52 8.76
C GLU A 275 2.60 -10.07 9.03
N SER A 276 3.86 -9.67 8.89
CA SER A 276 4.22 -8.24 8.90
C SER A 276 3.97 -7.58 7.54
N ILE A 277 3.95 -8.36 6.46
CA ILE A 277 3.86 -7.88 5.07
C ILE A 277 2.48 -8.15 4.46
N VAL A 278 1.88 -9.29 4.81
CA VAL A 278 0.64 -9.81 4.23
C VAL A 278 -0.42 -10.03 5.31
N SER A 279 -1.69 -9.86 4.94
CA SER A 279 -2.84 -10.15 5.81
C SER A 279 -3.10 -11.65 5.94
N ASN A 280 -3.46 -12.10 7.14
CA ASN A 280 -3.76 -13.50 7.45
C ASN A 280 -5.27 -13.75 7.63
N ILE A 281 -6.13 -12.80 7.24
CA ILE A 281 -7.58 -12.94 7.38
C ILE A 281 -8.07 -14.12 6.54
N LYS A 282 -8.75 -15.05 7.21
CA LYS A 282 -9.32 -16.24 6.58
C LYS A 282 -10.80 -16.02 6.24
N PRO A 283 -11.21 -16.27 4.99
CA PRO A 283 -12.61 -16.16 4.61
C PRO A 283 -13.44 -17.36 5.08
N ASP A 284 -14.67 -17.08 5.48
CA ASP A 284 -15.69 -18.08 5.82
C ASP A 284 -16.46 -18.55 4.57
N TYR A 285 -16.65 -17.62 3.64
CA TYR A 285 -17.35 -17.81 2.37
C TYR A 285 -16.52 -17.28 1.20
N GLU A 286 -16.72 -17.82 0.01
CA GLU A 286 -16.10 -17.33 -1.21
C GLU A 286 -17.08 -17.39 -2.38
N TYR A 287 -16.92 -16.47 -3.33
CA TYR A 287 -17.55 -16.64 -4.65
C TYR A 287 -16.75 -17.63 -5.48
N ALA A 288 -17.43 -18.39 -6.35
CA ALA A 288 -16.74 -19.10 -7.40
C ALA A 288 -16.00 -18.09 -8.30
N GLY A 289 -14.68 -18.26 -8.40
CA GLY A 289 -13.84 -17.51 -9.31
C GLY A 289 -13.71 -18.23 -10.63
N MET A 290 -13.62 -17.50 -11.74
CA MET A 290 -13.01 -18.07 -12.95
C MET A 290 -11.49 -18.09 -12.78
N PRO A 291 -10.80 -19.18 -13.16
CA PRO A 291 -9.35 -19.15 -13.24
C PRO A 291 -8.96 -18.08 -14.28
N GLY A 292 -8.18 -17.09 -13.84
CA GLY A 292 -7.60 -16.11 -14.74
C GLY A 292 -6.76 -16.80 -15.83
N PRO A 293 -6.54 -16.17 -16.99
CA PRO A 293 -5.79 -16.76 -18.09
C PRO A 293 -4.42 -17.25 -17.60
N ALA A 294 -4.24 -18.57 -17.66
CA ALA A 294 -3.01 -19.23 -17.29
C ALA A 294 -1.94 -18.91 -18.32
N CYS A 295 -0.85 -18.28 -17.88
CA CYS A 295 0.40 -18.35 -18.63
C CYS A 295 0.86 -19.82 -18.66
N PRO A 296 1.50 -20.30 -19.74
CA PRO A 296 2.00 -21.66 -19.80
C PRO A 296 2.94 -21.94 -18.61
N PRO A 297 2.94 -23.16 -18.05
CA PRO A 297 3.72 -23.50 -16.87
C PRO A 297 5.21 -23.61 -17.24
N THR A 298 5.88 -22.47 -17.35
CA THR A 298 7.34 -22.44 -17.24
C THR A 298 7.68 -22.36 -15.75
N ARG A 299 8.34 -23.42 -15.27
CA ARG A 299 8.92 -23.60 -13.93
C ARG A 299 9.24 -22.29 -13.19
N GLU A 300 8.79 -22.23 -11.94
CA GLU A 300 9.26 -21.34 -10.86
C GLU A 300 9.04 -19.84 -11.11
N VAL A 301 7.78 -19.41 -11.06
CA VAL A 301 7.41 -17.99 -10.96
C VAL A 301 6.90 -17.76 -9.54
N GLY A 302 7.70 -17.05 -8.72
CA GLY A 302 7.36 -16.68 -7.35
C GLY A 302 8.26 -17.23 -6.24
N SER A 303 9.17 -18.19 -6.49
CA SER A 303 9.92 -18.87 -5.41
C SER A 303 11.03 -18.05 -4.75
N ASP A 304 11.50 -16.97 -5.38
CA ASP A 304 12.73 -16.28 -4.95
C ASP A 304 12.47 -14.90 -4.31
N MET A 305 11.21 -14.51 -4.06
CA MET A 305 10.94 -13.26 -3.35
C MET A 305 11.35 -13.35 -1.88
N TYR A 306 12.06 -12.34 -1.39
CA TYR A 306 12.39 -12.23 0.03
C TYR A 306 12.31 -10.78 0.52
N ASN A 307 12.05 -10.63 1.82
CA ASN A 307 12.15 -9.35 2.51
C ASN A 307 13.57 -9.17 3.07
N LEU A 308 14.29 -8.17 2.55
CA LEU A 308 15.66 -7.84 2.94
C LEU A 308 15.74 -7.28 4.37
N THR A 309 14.68 -6.66 4.88
CA THR A 309 14.64 -6.03 6.20
C THR A 309 13.88 -6.86 7.25
N ALA A 310 13.51 -8.11 6.95
CA ALA A 310 12.71 -8.98 7.83
C ALA A 310 13.26 -9.14 9.26
N ASN A 311 14.57 -9.02 9.43
CA ASN A 311 15.26 -9.13 10.72
C ASN A 311 15.93 -7.82 11.16
N ASN A 312 15.61 -6.69 10.51
CA ASN A 312 16.13 -5.41 10.97
C ASN A 312 15.36 -4.97 12.23
N THR A 313 16.10 -4.54 13.26
CA THR A 313 15.53 -3.98 14.49
C THR A 313 15.28 -2.48 14.38
N ASP A 314 15.79 -1.84 13.32
CA ASP A 314 15.49 -0.45 13.03
C ASP A 314 14.04 -0.34 12.53
N ASP A 315 13.34 0.75 12.88
CA ASP A 315 11.99 1.08 12.40
C ASP A 315 11.96 1.39 10.89
N GLU A 316 12.38 0.43 10.06
CA GLU A 316 12.53 0.54 8.61
C GLU A 316 11.45 -0.22 7.85
N GLU A 317 11.07 0.34 6.70
CA GLU A 317 10.11 -0.29 5.81
C GLU A 317 10.59 -1.67 5.29
N PRO A 318 9.66 -2.60 4.99
CA PRO A 318 9.99 -3.82 4.26
C PRO A 318 10.58 -3.49 2.89
N VAL A 319 11.63 -4.22 2.50
CA VAL A 319 12.22 -4.12 1.17
C VAL A 319 12.15 -5.49 0.52
N LEU A 320 11.30 -5.62 -0.50
CA LEU A 320 11.09 -6.87 -1.21
C LEU A 320 12.01 -6.93 -2.43
N PHE A 321 12.73 -8.03 -2.58
CA PHE A 321 13.55 -8.34 -3.75
C PHE A 321 13.04 -9.64 -4.37
N TRP A 322 12.96 -9.71 -5.69
CA TRP A 322 12.60 -10.95 -6.38
C TRP A 322 13.12 -10.99 -7.81
N ILE A 323 13.30 -12.19 -8.31
CA ILE A 323 13.63 -12.43 -9.71
C ILE A 323 12.32 -12.51 -10.48
N SER A 324 12.09 -11.55 -11.36
CA SER A 324 10.96 -11.60 -12.28
C SER A 324 11.30 -12.49 -13.47
N THR A 325 10.45 -13.49 -13.67
CA THR A 325 10.47 -14.41 -14.80
C THR A 325 9.26 -14.18 -15.72
N ASN A 326 8.66 -12.98 -15.64
CA ASN A 326 7.46 -12.64 -16.39
C ASN A 326 7.61 -12.98 -17.88
N CYS A 327 6.59 -13.61 -18.46
CA CYS A 327 6.58 -14.12 -19.84
C CYS A 327 6.78 -13.03 -20.92
N ILE A 328 6.76 -11.76 -20.50
CA ILE A 328 6.88 -10.56 -21.33
C ILE A 328 8.32 -10.03 -21.31
N ASP A 329 9.06 -10.34 -20.25
CA ASP A 329 10.46 -9.96 -20.12
C ASP A 329 11.27 -11.01 -20.89
N ASN A 330 11.90 -10.62 -22.00
CA ASN A 330 12.72 -11.51 -22.84
C ASN A 330 13.98 -12.08 -22.12
N GLY A 331 14.02 -12.11 -20.78
CA GLY A 331 15.09 -12.65 -19.92
C GLY A 331 14.84 -12.35 -18.44
N LEU A 332 15.77 -12.77 -17.56
CA LEU A 332 15.67 -12.59 -16.11
C LEU A 332 15.88 -11.12 -15.71
N SER A 333 14.99 -10.55 -14.90
CA SER A 333 15.13 -9.21 -14.32
C SER A 333 15.07 -9.28 -12.80
N LEU A 334 15.92 -8.51 -12.11
CA LEU A 334 15.85 -8.39 -10.66
C LEU A 334 14.99 -7.17 -10.31
N ARG A 335 13.93 -7.37 -9.55
CA ARG A 335 12.99 -6.32 -9.16
C ARG A 335 13.14 -6.03 -7.68
N TRP A 336 12.87 -4.79 -7.31
CA TRP A 336 12.76 -4.40 -5.90
C TRP A 336 11.54 -3.52 -5.65
N TRP A 337 11.07 -3.52 -4.40
CA TRP A 337 9.96 -2.69 -3.96
C TRP A 337 10.08 -2.31 -2.49
N SER A 338 9.69 -1.09 -2.15
CA SER A 338 9.42 -0.64 -0.79
C SER A 338 8.12 0.18 -0.77
N PRO A 339 7.43 0.26 0.38
CA PRO A 339 6.22 1.07 0.58
C PRO A 339 6.38 2.52 0.12
N SER A 340 7.47 3.20 0.50
CA SER A 340 7.75 4.58 0.08
C SER A 340 8.20 4.72 -1.38
N GLY A 341 8.49 3.60 -2.06
CA GLY A 341 9.16 3.62 -3.36
C GLY A 341 10.59 4.14 -3.30
N THR A 342 11.16 4.26 -2.10
CA THR A 342 12.51 4.76 -1.87
C THR A 342 13.38 3.73 -1.16
N LEU A 343 14.62 3.60 -1.60
CA LEU A 343 15.66 2.77 -0.99
C LEU A 343 16.90 3.64 -0.74
N LYS A 344 17.37 3.75 0.50
CA LYS A 344 18.53 4.60 0.80
C LYS A 344 19.81 3.79 0.77
N LEU A 345 20.89 4.36 0.26
CA LEU A 345 22.23 3.86 0.56
C LEU A 345 22.85 4.61 1.75
N GLY A 346 23.75 3.94 2.46
CA GLY A 346 24.51 4.52 3.57
C GLY A 346 25.50 5.61 3.13
N GLU A 347 26.29 6.15 4.05
CA GLU A 347 27.29 7.19 3.69
C GLU A 347 28.47 6.63 2.89
N ASN A 348 28.82 5.37 3.10
CA ASN A 348 29.83 4.68 2.33
C ASN A 348 29.16 3.72 1.34
N CYS A 349 29.10 4.14 0.08
CA CYS A 349 28.48 3.38 -1.02
C CYS A 349 29.53 2.61 -1.84
N SER A 350 30.77 2.53 -1.34
CA SER A 350 31.85 1.88 -2.06
C SER A 350 31.51 0.43 -2.39
N ASN A 351 31.85 0.01 -3.61
CA ASN A 351 31.67 -1.36 -4.08
C ASN A 351 30.23 -1.90 -4.06
N PHE A 352 29.18 -1.08 -3.89
CA PHE A 352 27.82 -1.61 -3.67
C PHE A 352 27.33 -2.48 -4.84
N PHE A 353 27.51 -2.04 -6.07
CA PHE A 353 27.12 -2.75 -7.30
C PHE A 353 28.34 -3.37 -8.04
N SER A 354 29.47 -3.53 -7.35
CA SER A 354 30.67 -4.09 -7.96
C SER A 354 30.55 -5.59 -8.19
N THR A 355 31.42 -6.16 -9.05
CA THR A 355 31.46 -7.62 -9.29
C THR A 355 31.59 -8.44 -7.99
N ALA A 356 32.23 -7.89 -6.95
CA ALA A 356 32.41 -8.59 -5.67
C ALA A 356 31.11 -8.70 -4.86
N ASN A 357 30.17 -7.77 -5.03
CA ASN A 357 29.05 -7.58 -4.11
C ASN A 357 27.67 -7.69 -4.79
N ALA A 358 27.60 -7.58 -6.11
CA ALA A 358 26.33 -7.60 -6.85
C ALA A 358 26.42 -8.46 -8.12
N PRO A 359 25.31 -9.12 -8.50
CA PRO A 359 25.25 -9.87 -9.75
C PRO A 359 25.40 -8.92 -10.95
N ARG A 360 25.54 -9.50 -12.14
CA ARG A 360 25.65 -8.70 -13.36
C ARG A 360 24.27 -8.25 -13.84
N PHE A 361 24.14 -6.97 -14.14
CA PHE A 361 22.99 -6.36 -14.78
C PHE A 361 23.38 -5.87 -16.17
N ASP A 362 22.51 -5.95 -17.18
CA ASP A 362 22.72 -5.20 -18.42
C ASP A 362 22.22 -3.74 -18.27
N ASN A 363 21.14 -3.52 -17.52
CA ASN A 363 20.57 -2.20 -17.25
C ASN A 363 20.37 -2.00 -15.74
N LEU A 364 20.86 -0.90 -15.20
CA LEU A 364 20.75 -0.56 -13.79
C LEU A 364 19.86 0.68 -13.63
N ASP A 365 18.62 0.50 -13.18
CA ASP A 365 17.71 1.60 -12.89
C ASP A 365 17.70 1.90 -11.39
N LEU A 366 18.25 3.06 -11.05
CA LEU A 366 18.36 3.60 -9.71
C LEU A 366 17.31 4.67 -9.43
N SER A 367 16.27 4.79 -10.27
CA SER A 367 15.12 5.65 -9.98
C SER A 367 14.41 5.14 -8.72
N GLY A 368 14.46 5.93 -7.64
CA GLY A 368 13.98 5.53 -6.31
C GLY A 368 15.06 5.00 -5.37
N VAL A 369 16.30 4.81 -5.83
CA VAL A 369 17.44 4.51 -4.94
C VAL A 369 18.12 5.82 -4.57
N ASP A 370 17.93 6.30 -3.34
CA ASP A 370 18.48 7.54 -2.80
C ASP A 370 19.99 7.41 -2.50
N LEU A 371 20.78 8.10 -3.33
CA LEU A 371 22.25 8.20 -3.24
C LEU A 371 22.73 9.50 -2.59
N SER A 372 21.82 10.36 -2.12
CA SER A 372 22.15 11.73 -1.65
C SER A 372 23.03 11.77 -0.41
N LYS A 373 23.16 10.64 0.29
CA LYS A 373 24.03 10.51 1.47
C LYS A 373 25.38 9.89 1.19
N CYS A 374 25.61 9.33 0.00
CA CYS A 374 26.88 8.71 -0.35
C CYS A 374 28.00 9.76 -0.36
N LYS A 375 28.90 9.69 0.62
CA LYS A 375 30.13 10.51 0.70
C LYS A 375 31.31 9.83 0.02
N ASN A 376 31.26 8.50 -0.07
CA ASN A 376 32.23 7.67 -0.78
C ASN A 376 31.51 6.77 -1.79
N MET A 377 31.87 6.89 -3.07
CA MET A 377 31.40 6.07 -4.19
C MET A 377 32.55 5.32 -4.86
N GLU A 378 33.67 5.07 -4.15
CA GLU A 378 34.79 4.30 -4.70
C GLU A 378 34.32 2.93 -5.22
N SER A 379 34.62 2.63 -6.48
CA SER A 379 34.31 1.35 -7.10
C SER A 379 32.85 0.92 -7.01
N ILE A 380 31.89 1.84 -6.77
CA ILE A 380 30.48 1.47 -6.55
C ILE A 380 29.93 0.63 -7.71
N PHE A 381 30.37 0.89 -8.94
CA PHE A 381 29.98 0.16 -10.14
C PHE A 381 31.18 -0.53 -10.81
N GLU A 382 32.31 -0.76 -10.11
CA GLU A 382 33.49 -1.40 -10.71
C GLU A 382 33.19 -2.85 -11.12
N ARG A 383 33.56 -3.20 -12.36
CA ARG A 383 33.34 -4.54 -12.91
C ARG A 383 34.63 -5.17 -13.38
N THR A 384 34.78 -6.47 -13.11
CA THR A 384 35.85 -7.32 -13.66
C THR A 384 35.30 -8.38 -14.62
N ASP A 385 34.01 -8.31 -14.91
CA ASP A 385 33.29 -9.12 -15.90
C ASP A 385 32.88 -8.26 -17.10
N GLU A 386 31.89 -8.70 -17.89
CA GLU A 386 31.45 -7.95 -19.07
C GLU A 386 30.82 -6.57 -18.76
N GLY A 387 30.55 -6.27 -17.49
CA GLY A 387 29.94 -5.03 -17.05
C GLY A 387 28.45 -4.90 -17.40
N PHE A 388 27.94 -3.68 -17.28
CA PHE A 388 26.57 -3.30 -17.68
C PHE A 388 26.60 -2.34 -18.87
N LYS A 389 25.44 -2.21 -19.54
CA LYS A 389 25.26 -1.35 -20.71
C LYS A 389 24.69 0.01 -20.36
N ARG A 390 23.73 0.07 -19.42
CA ARG A 390 23.03 1.32 -19.11
C ARG A 390 22.89 1.48 -17.62
N ILE A 391 23.06 2.72 -17.16
CA ILE A 391 22.72 3.12 -15.80
C ILE A 391 21.82 4.35 -15.84
N ASN A 392 20.74 4.32 -15.06
CA ASN A 392 19.84 5.43 -14.89
C ASN A 392 19.79 5.87 -13.43
N PHE A 393 20.26 7.07 -13.15
CA PHE A 393 20.17 7.70 -11.83
C PHE A 393 18.79 8.34 -11.56
N GLY A 394 17.94 8.52 -12.56
CA GLY A 394 16.64 9.18 -12.38
C GLY A 394 16.80 10.58 -11.76
N ASP A 395 15.97 10.89 -10.76
CA ASP A 395 15.99 12.18 -10.03
C ASP A 395 17.01 12.24 -8.88
N ASN A 396 17.99 11.32 -8.85
CA ASN A 396 19.00 11.33 -7.80
C ASN A 396 19.85 12.60 -7.81
N GLN A 397 20.11 13.13 -6.61
CA GLN A 397 21.12 14.14 -6.38
C GLN A 397 22.25 13.51 -5.59
N PHE A 398 23.49 13.69 -6.04
CA PHE A 398 24.66 13.18 -5.32
C PHE A 398 24.96 14.09 -4.12
N SER A 399 25.59 13.51 -3.10
CA SER A 399 25.91 14.26 -1.88
C SER A 399 26.82 15.46 -2.20
N PRO A 400 26.52 16.66 -1.66
CA PRO A 400 27.46 17.78 -1.72
C PRO A 400 28.75 17.51 -0.92
N GLU A 401 28.74 16.50 -0.04
CA GLU A 401 29.90 16.01 0.71
C GLU A 401 30.63 14.85 0.02
N LEU A 402 30.22 14.47 -1.21
CA LEU A 402 30.91 13.43 -1.99
C LEU A 402 32.36 13.86 -2.26
N ASN A 403 33.31 13.07 -1.79
CA ASN A 403 34.74 13.39 -1.92
C ASN A 403 35.54 12.32 -2.67
N ASN A 404 34.94 11.16 -2.94
CA ASN A 404 35.61 10.03 -3.57
C ASN A 404 34.70 9.30 -4.58
N THR A 405 35.12 9.30 -5.84
CA THR A 405 34.53 8.57 -6.99
C THR A 405 35.58 7.72 -7.71
N LYS A 406 36.70 7.44 -7.03
CA LYS A 406 37.79 6.62 -7.57
C LYS A 406 37.24 5.31 -8.14
N LYS A 407 37.64 4.96 -9.36
CA LYS A 407 37.23 3.72 -10.04
C LYS A 407 35.71 3.51 -10.15
N MET A 408 34.87 4.54 -9.99
CA MET A 408 33.41 4.41 -9.91
C MET A 408 32.81 3.53 -11.01
N PHE A 409 33.28 3.67 -12.26
CA PHE A 409 32.83 2.92 -13.44
C PHE A 409 33.93 2.03 -14.04
N LYS A 410 35.01 1.77 -13.30
CA LYS A 410 36.17 1.02 -13.82
C LYS A 410 35.77 -0.35 -14.36
N GLY A 411 36.30 -0.70 -15.53
CA GLY A 411 36.12 -2.01 -16.17
C GLY A 411 34.75 -2.25 -16.82
N ASN A 412 33.88 -1.23 -16.90
CA ASN A 412 32.61 -1.33 -17.61
C ASN A 412 32.78 -1.08 -19.12
N ASN A 413 33.42 -2.04 -19.79
CA ASN A 413 33.79 -1.89 -21.20
C ASN A 413 32.58 -1.89 -22.16
N LYS A 414 31.40 -2.29 -21.70
CA LYS A 414 30.15 -2.29 -22.47
C LYS A 414 29.20 -1.15 -22.09
N LEU A 415 29.62 -0.21 -21.24
CA LEU A 415 28.75 0.88 -20.79
C LEU A 415 28.52 1.88 -21.92
N GLU A 416 27.26 1.97 -22.32
CA GLU A 416 26.74 2.74 -23.44
C GLU A 416 26.08 4.05 -22.98
N GLU A 417 25.46 4.07 -21.79
CA GLU A 417 24.59 5.16 -21.35
C GLU A 417 24.67 5.40 -19.82
N ILE A 418 24.83 6.68 -19.41
CA ILE A 418 24.79 7.14 -18.02
C ILE A 418 23.77 8.30 -17.89
N ARG A 419 22.57 7.98 -17.43
CA ARG A 419 21.41 8.89 -17.43
C ARG A 419 21.17 9.56 -16.08
N THR A 420 20.81 10.84 -16.10
CA THR A 420 20.32 11.64 -14.96
C THR A 420 19.13 12.52 -15.40
N ASN A 421 18.26 12.92 -14.48
CA ASN A 421 17.17 13.88 -14.74
C ASN A 421 17.53 15.32 -14.33
N HIS A 422 18.68 15.51 -13.68
CA HIS A 422 19.18 16.82 -13.24
C HIS A 422 20.60 17.07 -13.74
N ASP A 423 21.01 18.34 -13.76
CA ASP A 423 22.39 18.69 -14.05
C ASP A 423 23.30 18.11 -12.97
N LEU A 424 24.30 17.35 -13.40
CA LEU A 424 25.29 16.74 -12.53
C LEU A 424 26.67 17.28 -12.93
N ASP A 425 27.45 17.70 -11.93
CA ASP A 425 28.83 18.12 -12.09
C ASP A 425 29.63 17.64 -10.88
N LEU A 426 30.54 16.69 -11.10
CA LEU A 426 31.40 16.11 -10.06
C LEU A 426 32.85 16.64 -10.14
N THR A 427 33.09 17.75 -10.81
CA THR A 427 34.43 18.37 -10.89
C THR A 427 34.97 18.84 -9.54
N TYR A 428 34.10 18.99 -8.53
CA TYR A 428 34.47 19.32 -7.16
C TYR A 428 35.04 18.13 -6.37
N VAL A 429 34.87 16.89 -6.85
CA VAL A 429 35.26 15.68 -6.14
C VAL A 429 36.78 15.49 -6.22
N SER A 430 37.46 15.58 -5.07
CA SER A 430 38.93 15.57 -4.98
C SER A 430 39.56 14.24 -5.40
N GLU A 431 38.93 13.11 -5.07
CA GLU A 431 39.47 11.77 -5.34
C GLU A 431 38.68 11.08 -6.46
N SER A 432 39.07 11.32 -7.71
CA SER A 432 38.36 10.78 -8.89
C SER A 432 39.27 9.96 -9.81
N SER A 433 40.43 9.49 -9.33
CA SER A 433 41.38 8.74 -10.15
C SER A 433 40.76 7.46 -10.73
N GLU A 434 41.09 7.14 -11.98
CA GLU A 434 40.64 5.92 -12.67
C GLU A 434 39.10 5.75 -12.73
N MET A 435 38.32 6.81 -12.52
CA MET A 435 36.85 6.78 -12.47
C MET A 435 36.22 6.04 -13.66
N PHE A 436 36.75 6.27 -14.87
CA PHE A 436 36.28 5.63 -16.11
C PHE A 436 37.29 4.64 -16.72
N ASP A 437 38.32 4.24 -15.98
CA ASP A 437 39.39 3.40 -16.51
C ASP A 437 38.89 2.08 -17.12
N GLY A 438 39.42 1.70 -18.28
CA GLY A 438 38.96 0.55 -19.07
C GLY A 438 37.70 0.76 -19.91
N ASN A 439 36.87 1.77 -19.65
CA ASN A 439 35.69 2.06 -20.47
C ASN A 439 36.12 2.64 -21.83
N THR A 440 35.59 2.10 -22.93
CA THR A 440 35.88 2.60 -24.29
C THR A 440 34.63 2.91 -25.10
N SER A 441 33.44 2.70 -24.53
CA SER A 441 32.16 2.73 -25.25
C SER A 441 31.39 4.03 -25.10
N LEU A 442 31.71 4.85 -24.10
CA LEU A 442 31.06 6.13 -23.86
C LEU A 442 31.51 7.20 -24.86
N VAL A 443 30.57 7.75 -25.63
CA VAL A 443 30.81 8.92 -26.49
C VAL A 443 29.63 9.89 -26.42
N GLY A 444 29.89 11.19 -26.57
CA GLY A 444 28.84 12.21 -26.63
C GLY A 444 28.90 13.25 -25.52
N SER A 445 28.46 14.46 -25.85
CA SER A 445 28.31 15.61 -24.96
C SER A 445 27.27 16.58 -25.50
N TYR A 446 26.54 17.30 -24.62
CA TYR A 446 25.68 18.41 -25.02
C TYR A 446 26.49 19.72 -25.04
N PHE A 447 26.43 20.49 -26.14
CA PHE A 447 27.08 21.81 -26.24
C PHE A 447 26.30 22.75 -27.16
N ASN A 448 26.03 23.98 -26.69
CA ASN A 448 25.33 25.04 -27.45
C ASN A 448 24.04 24.58 -28.15
N ASP A 449 23.09 24.02 -27.39
CA ASP A 449 21.78 23.54 -27.91
C ASP A 449 21.88 22.45 -29.00
N SER A 450 23.04 21.79 -29.12
CA SER A 450 23.30 20.72 -30.08
C SER A 450 24.04 19.55 -29.41
N CYS A 451 23.75 18.32 -29.86
CA CYS A 451 24.56 17.16 -29.50
C CYS A 451 25.91 17.24 -30.24
N ILE A 452 27.02 17.20 -29.50
CA ILE A 452 28.37 17.08 -30.06
C ILE A 452 28.94 15.75 -29.60
N PHE A 453 29.41 14.93 -30.55
CA PHE A 453 30.12 13.70 -30.25
C PHE A 453 31.51 14.00 -29.73
N THR A 454 31.66 14.13 -28.40
CA THR A 454 32.98 14.09 -27.77
C THR A 454 33.34 12.64 -27.53
N GLU A 455 34.34 12.12 -28.25
CA GLU A 455 34.83 10.75 -28.07
C GLU A 455 35.39 10.55 -26.66
N TYR A 456 35.36 9.30 -26.19
CA TYR A 456 36.04 8.91 -24.96
C TYR A 456 37.51 9.35 -24.97
N ASN A 457 37.92 10.11 -23.95
CA ASN A 457 39.28 10.56 -23.76
C ASN A 457 40.02 9.64 -22.77
N THR A 458 40.80 8.70 -23.30
CA THR A 458 41.65 7.79 -22.53
C THR A 458 42.70 8.51 -21.66
N ALA A 459 43.04 9.76 -21.96
CA ALA A 459 43.95 10.56 -21.15
C ALA A 459 43.26 11.29 -19.99
N LYS A 460 41.92 11.30 -19.95
CA LYS A 460 41.10 11.92 -18.90
C LYS A 460 40.08 10.94 -18.36
N THR A 461 40.55 10.01 -17.54
CA THR A 461 39.73 8.98 -16.90
C THR A 461 39.26 9.38 -15.50
N ASP A 462 39.29 10.69 -15.18
CA ASP A 462 38.97 11.24 -13.87
C ASP A 462 37.65 12.04 -13.85
N GLY A 463 37.37 12.68 -12.71
CA GLY A 463 36.14 13.45 -12.46
C GLY A 463 35.95 14.66 -13.37
N SER A 464 36.97 15.08 -14.13
CA SER A 464 36.81 16.18 -15.10
C SER A 464 35.84 15.86 -16.24
N MET A 465 35.60 14.56 -16.49
CA MET A 465 34.61 14.05 -17.46
C MET A 465 33.25 13.71 -16.83
N ALA A 466 33.10 13.86 -15.51
CA ALA A 466 31.89 13.51 -14.78
C ALA A 466 30.92 14.70 -14.65
N LYS A 467 30.42 15.18 -15.80
CA LYS A 467 29.47 16.29 -15.88
C LYS A 467 28.49 16.12 -17.04
N THR A 468 27.32 16.75 -16.95
CA THR A 468 26.30 16.70 -18.01
C THR A 468 26.72 17.45 -19.28
N ILE A 469 27.40 18.60 -19.13
CA ILE A 469 27.84 19.45 -20.25
C ILE A 469 29.32 19.21 -20.52
N ASN A 470 29.68 18.79 -21.73
CA ASN A 470 31.06 18.42 -22.10
C ASN A 470 31.65 17.25 -21.28
N GLY A 471 30.82 16.34 -20.76
CA GLY A 471 31.22 15.11 -20.06
C GLY A 471 30.38 13.91 -20.49
N TYR A 472 30.45 12.79 -19.76
CA TYR A 472 29.82 11.51 -20.15
C TYR A 472 28.42 11.27 -19.56
N PHE A 473 27.96 12.12 -18.64
CA PHE A 473 26.60 12.04 -18.11
C PHE A 473 25.64 12.75 -19.07
N HIS A 474 24.41 12.25 -19.21
CA HIS A 474 23.37 12.96 -19.97
C HIS A 474 22.11 13.21 -19.17
N ARG A 475 21.53 14.38 -19.44
CA ARG A 475 20.22 14.77 -18.93
C ARG A 475 19.13 14.46 -19.95
N VAL A 476 17.96 14.02 -19.47
CA VAL A 476 16.76 13.92 -20.30
C VAL A 476 15.99 15.24 -20.20
N ASP A 477 15.94 16.00 -21.29
CA ASP A 477 15.11 17.20 -21.37
C ASP A 477 13.63 16.82 -21.63
N SER A 478 12.71 17.74 -21.31
CA SER A 478 11.25 17.57 -21.46
C SER A 478 10.79 17.13 -22.86
N ASP A 479 11.64 17.33 -23.86
CA ASP A 479 11.34 17.08 -25.27
C ASP A 479 11.84 15.70 -25.74
N GLY A 480 12.40 14.88 -24.84
CA GLY A 480 12.92 13.54 -25.14
C GLY A 480 14.19 13.55 -26.01
N ARG A 481 14.92 14.67 -26.08
CA ARG A 481 16.16 14.79 -26.85
C ARG A 481 17.32 14.13 -26.09
N HIS A 482 17.99 13.17 -26.73
CA HIS A 482 19.12 12.40 -26.20
C HIS A 482 20.44 12.91 -26.81
N CYS A 483 21.36 13.44 -26.00
CA CYS A 483 22.70 13.87 -26.48
C CYS A 483 23.87 13.08 -25.87
N VAL A 484 23.65 11.80 -25.58
CA VAL A 484 24.72 10.80 -25.44
C VAL A 484 24.26 9.58 -26.25
N ALA A 485 25.10 9.12 -27.16
CA ALA A 485 24.79 8.02 -28.08
C ALA A 485 26.03 7.16 -28.23
N VAL A 486 25.85 5.85 -28.43
CA VAL A 486 26.92 4.87 -28.59
C VAL A 486 27.66 5.10 -29.91
N ARG A 487 28.99 4.93 -29.91
CA ARG A 487 29.78 4.85 -31.14
C ARG A 487 29.24 3.69 -31.97
N SER A 488 28.59 3.97 -33.11
CA SER A 488 28.31 2.93 -34.10
C SER A 488 29.64 2.43 -34.67
N GLU A 489 29.87 1.13 -34.65
CA GLU A 489 31.00 0.50 -35.36
C GLU A 489 30.99 0.82 -36.86
#